data_AF-A0A2Z4ND64-F1
#
_entry.id   AF-A0A2Z4ND64-F1
#
_cell.length_a   1.000
_cell.length_b   1.000
_cell.length_c   1.000
_cell.angle_alpha   90.00
_cell.angle_beta   90.00
_cell.angle_gamma   90.00
#
_symmetry.space_group_name_H-M   'P 1'
#
loop_
_entity.id
_entity.type
_entity.pdbx_description
1 polymer ?
#
loop_
_entity_poly.entity_id
_entity_poly.type
_entity_poly.pdbx_seq_one_letter_code
_entity_poly.pdbx_strand_id
1 'polypeptide(L)'
;MEKKKLQFFQNKITIVKNMKGCKEELSKKTKVILGLISTVTPIVALPFLASKCESKQQILNKELAKVKATATTGKTAAEVKADASLITFAGFDTEIAKVTDVVITDVEDTDAKVKVSFKLAHKNDEAIKTESRTIEVDVVSQKAKDEAEKAAKLQALNTELAKVSATATAEKTAAEVKADTSLITFAGFDTEIAKVTDVVITDVEDTDAKVKVSFKLAHKNDEAIKTESRTIEVDVVSQKAKDEAEKAEELEK
;
A
#
# COMPACT_ATOMS: atom_id res chain seq x y z
N MET A 1 4.64 -17.45 -64.78
CA MET A 1 3.21 -17.36 -64.43
C MET A 1 2.72 -18.52 -63.52
N GLU A 2 3.54 -19.54 -63.24
CA GLU A 2 3.12 -20.74 -62.49
C GLU A 2 3.19 -20.64 -60.97
N LYS A 3 4.10 -19.85 -60.39
CA LYS A 3 4.23 -19.70 -58.92
C LYS A 3 2.99 -19.10 -58.24
N LYS A 4 2.29 -18.16 -58.91
CA LYS A 4 1.03 -17.57 -58.41
C LYS A 4 -0.13 -18.57 -58.41
N LYS A 5 -0.19 -19.47 -59.39
CA LYS A 5 -1.23 -20.54 -59.44
C LYS A 5 -1.02 -21.58 -58.34
N LEU A 6 0.24 -21.91 -58.03
CA LEU A 6 0.59 -22.86 -56.97
C LEU A 6 0.26 -22.33 -55.56
N GLN A 7 0.57 -21.05 -55.28
CA GLN A 7 0.14 -20.40 -54.03
C GLN A 7 -1.38 -20.31 -53.89
N PHE A 8 -2.10 -20.06 -54.99
CA PHE A 8 -3.57 -20.03 -54.99
C PHE A 8 -4.17 -21.42 -54.69
N PHE A 9 -3.55 -22.49 -55.20
CA PHE A 9 -3.97 -23.86 -54.94
C PHE A 9 -3.64 -24.31 -53.52
N GLN A 10 -2.47 -23.98 -52.98
CA GLN A 10 -2.11 -24.29 -51.60
C GLN A 10 -3.01 -23.56 -50.60
N ASN A 11 -3.33 -22.28 -50.84
CA ASN A 11 -4.30 -21.54 -50.03
C ASN A 11 -5.71 -22.16 -50.10
N LYS A 12 -6.17 -22.60 -51.28
CA LYS A 12 -7.45 -23.32 -51.42
C LYS A 12 -7.48 -24.63 -50.62
N ILE A 13 -6.40 -25.42 -50.64
CA ILE A 13 -6.34 -26.70 -49.94
C ILE A 13 -6.34 -26.52 -48.42
N THR A 14 -5.62 -25.51 -47.90
CA THR A 14 -5.62 -25.17 -46.47
C THR A 14 -7.00 -24.68 -46.00
N ILE A 15 -7.68 -23.88 -46.82
CA ILE A 15 -9.05 -23.41 -46.54
C ILE A 15 -10.04 -24.58 -46.54
N VAL A 16 -9.93 -25.52 -47.49
CA VAL A 16 -10.82 -26.71 -47.55
C VAL A 16 -10.57 -27.67 -46.38
N LYS A 17 -9.33 -27.80 -45.89
CA LYS A 17 -9.02 -28.59 -44.68
C LYS A 17 -9.63 -27.95 -43.42
N ASN A 18 -9.54 -26.63 -43.27
CA ASN A 18 -10.17 -25.91 -42.15
C ASN A 18 -11.71 -25.95 -42.21
N MET A 19 -12.30 -25.95 -43.41
CA MET A 19 -13.74 -26.11 -43.61
C MET A 19 -14.28 -27.50 -43.28
N LYS A 20 -13.48 -28.57 -43.43
CA LYS A 20 -13.91 -29.93 -43.06
C LYS A 20 -14.07 -30.07 -41.54
N GLY A 21 -13.20 -29.43 -40.74
CA GLY A 21 -13.35 -29.37 -39.28
C GLY A 21 -14.56 -28.55 -38.84
N CYS A 22 -14.80 -27.38 -39.45
CA CYS A 22 -15.95 -26.50 -39.10
C CYS A 22 -17.32 -27.11 -39.54
N LYS A 23 -17.35 -28.21 -40.34
CA LYS A 23 -18.60 -28.86 -40.81
C LYS A 23 -19.26 -29.77 -39.75
N GLU A 24 -18.52 -30.21 -38.73
CA GLU A 24 -19.05 -31.10 -37.70
C GLU A 24 -19.84 -30.35 -36.61
N GLU A 25 -19.52 -29.09 -36.33
CA GLU A 25 -20.18 -28.29 -35.27
C GLU A 25 -21.30 -27.34 -35.74
N LEU A 26 -21.53 -27.19 -37.05
CA LEU A 26 -22.57 -26.28 -37.55
C LEU A 26 -23.98 -26.90 -37.44
N SER A 27 -24.91 -26.15 -36.81
CA SER A 27 -26.33 -26.53 -36.74
C SER A 27 -26.94 -26.74 -38.13
N LYS A 28 -27.96 -27.61 -38.24
CA LYS A 28 -28.61 -27.96 -39.51
C LYS A 28 -29.09 -26.73 -40.31
N LYS A 29 -29.55 -25.66 -39.63
CA LYS A 29 -30.01 -24.41 -40.28
C LYS A 29 -28.86 -23.66 -40.97
N THR A 30 -27.67 -23.65 -40.37
CA THR A 30 -26.50 -22.97 -40.93
C THR A 30 -25.92 -23.73 -42.13
N LYS A 31 -25.99 -25.06 -42.12
CA LYS A 31 -25.60 -25.91 -43.27
C LYS A 31 -26.45 -25.65 -44.51
N VAL A 32 -27.75 -25.43 -44.33
CA VAL A 32 -28.69 -25.13 -45.45
C VAL A 32 -28.39 -23.76 -46.06
N ILE A 33 -28.14 -22.75 -45.22
CA ILE A 33 -27.81 -21.38 -45.68
C ILE A 33 -26.46 -21.36 -46.40
N LEU A 34 -25.44 -22.09 -45.91
CA LEU A 34 -24.16 -22.23 -46.62
C LEU A 34 -24.30 -22.97 -47.97
N GLY A 35 -25.17 -23.98 -48.04
CA GLY A 35 -25.46 -24.68 -49.29
C GLY A 35 -26.00 -23.74 -50.36
N LEU A 36 -26.93 -22.85 -49.97
CA LEU A 36 -27.55 -21.85 -50.87
C LEU A 36 -26.62 -20.70 -51.25
N ILE A 37 -25.72 -20.26 -50.36
CA ILE A 37 -24.79 -19.15 -50.64
C ILE A 37 -23.58 -19.64 -51.46
N SER A 38 -23.17 -20.91 -51.29
CA SER A 38 -22.04 -21.51 -52.01
C SER A 38 -22.25 -21.65 -53.52
N THR A 39 -23.50 -21.61 -53.99
CA THR A 39 -23.83 -21.67 -55.41
C THR A 39 -23.81 -20.31 -56.10
N VAL A 40 -23.83 -19.19 -55.36
CA VAL A 40 -24.08 -17.86 -55.96
C VAL A 40 -22.89 -16.89 -55.86
N THR A 41 -22.02 -16.97 -54.86
CA THR A 41 -20.80 -16.11 -54.82
C THR A 41 -19.74 -16.64 -53.83
N PRO A 42 -18.70 -17.36 -54.29
CA PRO A 42 -17.71 -17.97 -53.39
C PRO A 42 -16.71 -16.98 -52.76
N ILE A 43 -16.63 -15.73 -53.21
CA ILE A 43 -15.53 -14.82 -52.85
C ILE A 43 -15.92 -13.83 -51.73
N VAL A 44 -17.21 -13.46 -51.61
CA VAL A 44 -17.64 -12.40 -50.68
C VAL A 44 -18.01 -12.94 -49.29
N ALA A 45 -18.37 -14.23 -49.17
CA ALA A 45 -18.76 -14.84 -47.89
C ALA A 45 -17.58 -15.36 -47.04
N LEU A 46 -16.38 -15.52 -47.64
CA LEU A 46 -15.20 -16.10 -46.98
C LEU A 46 -14.66 -15.30 -45.78
N PRO A 47 -14.54 -13.95 -45.83
CA PRO A 47 -14.05 -13.21 -44.67
C PRO A 47 -15.05 -13.23 -43.50
N PHE A 48 -16.36 -13.32 -43.79
CA PHE A 48 -17.43 -13.35 -42.79
C PHE A 48 -17.56 -14.73 -42.10
N LEU A 49 -17.12 -15.80 -42.76
CA LEU A 49 -17.05 -17.15 -42.20
C LEU A 49 -15.74 -17.37 -41.41
N ALA A 50 -14.64 -16.77 -41.85
CA ALA A 50 -13.36 -16.82 -41.14
C ALA A 50 -13.40 -16.09 -39.79
N SER A 51 -14.14 -14.97 -39.68
CA SER A 51 -14.35 -14.27 -38.41
C SER A 51 -15.27 -15.01 -37.42
N LYS A 52 -15.95 -16.09 -37.85
CA LYS A 52 -16.87 -16.90 -37.03
C LYS A 52 -16.35 -18.28 -36.63
N CYS A 53 -15.17 -18.73 -37.10
CA CYS A 53 -14.55 -20.00 -36.66
C CYS A 53 -13.43 -19.75 -35.61
N GLU A 54 -13.52 -18.70 -34.78
CA GLU A 54 -12.69 -18.65 -33.55
C GLU A 54 -13.37 -19.49 -32.47
N SER A 55 -12.65 -20.48 -31.94
CA SER A 55 -13.19 -21.26 -30.83
C SER A 55 -13.32 -20.37 -29.60
N LYS A 56 -14.30 -20.65 -28.73
CA LYS A 56 -14.48 -19.88 -27.49
C LYS A 56 -13.20 -19.85 -26.63
N GLN A 57 -12.37 -20.90 -26.73
CA GLN A 57 -11.08 -20.98 -26.07
C GLN A 57 -10.01 -20.06 -26.69
N GLN A 58 -10.02 -19.85 -28.01
CA GLN A 58 -9.16 -18.85 -28.66
C GLN A 58 -9.57 -17.42 -28.29
N ILE A 59 -10.87 -17.15 -28.16
CA ILE A 59 -11.38 -15.86 -27.69
C ILE A 59 -10.92 -15.59 -26.25
N LEU A 60 -11.11 -16.56 -25.35
CA LEU A 60 -10.66 -16.43 -23.95
C LEU A 60 -9.15 -16.21 -23.84
N ASN A 61 -8.34 -16.91 -24.63
CA ASN A 61 -6.88 -16.71 -24.63
C ASN A 61 -6.46 -15.32 -25.13
N LYS A 62 -7.16 -14.76 -26.12
CA LYS A 62 -6.93 -13.38 -26.56
C LYS A 62 -7.31 -12.37 -25.50
N GLU A 63 -8.43 -12.57 -24.80
CA GLU A 63 -8.83 -11.70 -23.70
C GLU A 63 -7.87 -11.81 -22.52
N LEU A 64 -7.43 -13.03 -22.17
CA LEU A 64 -6.48 -13.30 -21.11
C LEU A 64 -5.15 -12.57 -21.31
N ALA A 65 -4.66 -12.49 -22.55
CA ALA A 65 -3.44 -11.78 -22.90
C ALA A 65 -3.52 -10.27 -22.63
N LYS A 66 -4.71 -9.67 -22.69
CA LYS A 66 -4.93 -8.24 -22.47
C LYS A 66 -5.09 -7.87 -20.99
N VAL A 67 -5.40 -8.85 -20.13
CA VAL A 67 -5.65 -8.58 -18.71
C VAL A 67 -4.43 -7.95 -18.06
N LYS A 68 -4.68 -6.86 -17.33
CA LYS A 68 -3.78 -6.22 -16.39
C LYS A 68 -4.40 -6.32 -15.00
N ALA A 69 -3.57 -6.49 -13.98
CA ALA A 69 -3.98 -6.51 -12.59
C ALA A 69 -3.22 -5.41 -11.83
N THR A 70 -3.92 -4.68 -10.97
CA THR A 70 -3.35 -3.60 -10.16
C THR A 70 -3.87 -3.71 -8.73
N ALA A 71 -2.98 -3.57 -7.75
CA ALA A 71 -3.37 -3.49 -6.36
C ALA A 71 -3.88 -2.08 -6.02
N THR A 72 -4.76 -2.01 -5.02
CA THR A 72 -5.18 -0.75 -4.43
C THR A 72 -3.96 -0.01 -3.85
N THR A 73 -3.87 1.29 -4.09
CA THR A 73 -2.72 2.11 -3.67
C THR A 73 -2.47 2.03 -2.16
N GLY A 74 -1.20 1.89 -1.77
CA GLY A 74 -0.79 1.89 -0.36
C GLY A 74 -0.94 0.55 0.37
N LYS A 75 -1.37 -0.51 -0.33
CA LYS A 75 -1.58 -1.84 0.27
C LYS A 75 -0.33 -2.70 0.19
N THR A 76 -0.08 -3.46 1.26
CA THR A 76 1.04 -4.40 1.34
C THR A 76 0.67 -5.78 0.82
N ALA A 77 1.66 -6.64 0.57
CA ALA A 77 1.45 -8.01 0.13
C ALA A 77 0.51 -8.78 1.07
N ALA A 78 0.70 -8.62 2.38
CA ALA A 78 -0.12 -9.25 3.41
C ALA A 78 -1.58 -8.76 3.39
N GLU A 79 -1.82 -7.45 3.23
CA GLU A 79 -3.17 -6.89 3.11
C GLU A 79 -3.88 -7.43 1.87
N VAL A 80 -3.18 -7.44 0.74
CA VAL A 80 -3.71 -7.92 -0.55
C VAL A 80 -3.99 -9.43 -0.52
N LYS A 81 -3.16 -10.22 0.15
CA LYS A 81 -3.38 -11.65 0.34
C LYS A 81 -4.59 -11.94 1.24
N ALA A 82 -4.81 -11.13 2.27
CA ALA A 82 -5.94 -11.26 3.17
C ALA A 82 -7.28 -10.89 2.48
N ASP A 83 -7.23 -9.96 1.52
CA ASP A 83 -8.41 -9.51 0.77
C ASP A 83 -8.10 -9.36 -0.73
N ALA A 84 -8.49 -10.38 -1.50
CA ALA A 84 -8.29 -10.40 -2.94
C ALA A 84 -9.10 -9.31 -3.69
N SER A 85 -10.11 -8.69 -3.06
CA SER A 85 -10.86 -7.58 -3.66
C SER A 85 -10.01 -6.32 -3.85
N LEU A 86 -8.86 -6.26 -3.17
CA LEU A 86 -7.88 -5.18 -3.33
C LEU A 86 -7.14 -5.25 -4.67
N ILE A 87 -7.29 -6.32 -5.44
CA ILE A 87 -6.81 -6.43 -6.83
C ILE A 87 -7.93 -6.06 -7.80
N THR A 88 -7.66 -5.07 -8.65
CA THR A 88 -8.52 -4.72 -9.78
C THR A 88 -7.97 -5.31 -11.06
N PHE A 89 -8.84 -5.93 -11.87
CA PHE A 89 -8.51 -6.46 -13.18
C PHE A 89 -9.10 -5.58 -14.29
N ALA A 90 -8.31 -5.29 -15.33
CA ALA A 90 -8.73 -4.46 -16.45
C ALA A 90 -8.15 -4.97 -17.78
N GLY A 91 -8.66 -4.45 -18.90
CA GLY A 91 -8.11 -4.69 -20.24
C GLY A 91 -8.75 -5.83 -21.03
N PHE A 92 -9.69 -6.57 -20.46
CA PHE A 92 -10.48 -7.60 -21.15
C PHE A 92 -11.93 -7.14 -21.37
N ASP A 93 -12.60 -7.76 -22.35
CA ASP A 93 -14.02 -7.50 -22.62
C ASP A 93 -14.93 -8.17 -21.58
N THR A 94 -15.53 -7.34 -20.73
CA THR A 94 -16.44 -7.76 -19.64
C THR A 94 -17.82 -8.22 -20.12
N GLU A 95 -18.17 -8.05 -21.39
CA GLU A 95 -19.37 -8.64 -22.01
C GLU A 95 -19.12 -10.09 -22.42
N ILE A 96 -17.87 -10.43 -22.74
CA ILE A 96 -17.46 -11.75 -23.22
C ILE A 96 -16.98 -12.64 -22.06
N ALA A 97 -16.14 -12.10 -21.17
CA ALA A 97 -15.47 -12.84 -20.11
C ALA A 97 -15.70 -12.24 -18.72
N LYS A 98 -15.57 -13.08 -17.69
CA LYS A 98 -15.54 -12.68 -16.28
C LYS A 98 -14.31 -13.29 -15.60
N VAL A 99 -13.70 -12.53 -14.69
CA VAL A 99 -12.62 -13.03 -13.83
C VAL A 99 -13.24 -13.89 -12.72
N THR A 100 -12.61 -15.02 -12.46
CA THR A 100 -13.00 -16.02 -11.45
C THR A 100 -11.74 -16.61 -10.80
N ASP A 101 -11.90 -17.28 -9.66
CA ASP A 101 -10.84 -18.02 -8.96
C ASP A 101 -9.54 -17.23 -8.81
N VAL A 102 -9.63 -16.05 -8.18
CA VAL A 102 -8.46 -15.23 -7.86
C VAL A 102 -7.74 -15.85 -6.66
N VAL A 103 -6.48 -16.23 -6.87
CA VAL A 103 -5.59 -16.78 -5.86
C VAL A 103 -4.35 -15.92 -5.80
N ILE A 104 -4.03 -15.44 -4.61
CA ILE A 104 -2.86 -14.60 -4.35
C ILE A 104 -1.86 -15.44 -3.60
N THR A 105 -0.70 -15.66 -4.23
CA THR A 105 0.41 -16.38 -3.62
C THR A 105 1.46 -15.39 -3.15
N ASP A 106 2.02 -15.63 -1.97
CA ASP A 106 3.08 -14.79 -1.42
C ASP A 106 4.28 -14.73 -2.38
N VAL A 107 4.76 -13.51 -2.54
CA VAL A 107 6.09 -13.21 -3.07
C VAL A 107 6.75 -12.34 -2.03
N GLU A 108 8.06 -12.48 -1.89
CA GLU A 108 8.86 -11.89 -0.82
C GLU A 108 8.59 -10.38 -0.69
N ASP A 109 8.29 -9.93 0.54
CA ASP A 109 7.98 -8.52 0.88
C ASP A 109 9.14 -7.55 0.53
N THR A 110 10.33 -8.08 0.28
CA THR A 110 11.52 -7.35 -0.17
C THR A 110 11.34 -6.71 -1.55
N ASP A 111 10.56 -7.33 -2.44
CA ASP A 111 10.42 -6.89 -3.82
C ASP A 111 9.15 -6.06 -4.06
N ALA A 112 8.36 -5.82 -3.01
CA ALA A 112 7.12 -5.04 -3.07
C ALA A 112 6.18 -5.53 -4.20
N LYS A 113 6.08 -6.86 -4.37
CA LYS A 113 5.26 -7.50 -5.41
C LYS A 113 4.49 -8.68 -4.85
N VAL A 114 3.38 -9.02 -5.51
CA VAL A 114 2.62 -10.26 -5.26
C VAL A 114 2.31 -10.97 -6.58
N LYS A 115 2.20 -12.30 -6.54
CA LYS A 115 1.75 -13.10 -7.68
C LYS A 115 0.25 -13.35 -7.56
N VAL A 116 -0.49 -12.88 -8.56
CA VAL A 116 -1.93 -13.04 -8.65
C VAL A 116 -2.25 -14.01 -9.78
N SER A 117 -2.72 -15.19 -9.42
CA SER A 117 -3.26 -16.18 -10.34
C SER A 117 -4.77 -16.01 -10.44
N PHE A 118 -5.32 -15.96 -11.64
CA PHE A 118 -6.76 -15.84 -11.86
C PHE A 118 -7.19 -16.64 -13.08
N LYS A 119 -8.49 -16.90 -13.19
CA LYS A 119 -9.11 -17.55 -14.35
C LYS A 119 -10.07 -16.61 -15.07
N LEU A 120 -10.10 -16.70 -16.39
CA LEU A 120 -11.20 -16.14 -17.19
C LEU A 120 -12.19 -17.25 -17.56
N ALA A 121 -13.47 -16.97 -17.32
CA ALA A 121 -14.60 -17.77 -17.76
C ALA A 121 -15.47 -16.97 -18.74
N HIS A 122 -16.15 -17.64 -19.67
CA HIS A 122 -17.10 -16.98 -20.55
C HIS A 122 -18.33 -16.54 -19.75
N LYS A 123 -18.83 -15.32 -19.97
CA LYS A 123 -19.92 -14.74 -19.17
C LYS A 123 -21.25 -15.52 -19.24
N ASN A 124 -21.52 -16.16 -20.39
CA ASN A 124 -22.82 -16.77 -20.72
C ASN A 124 -22.77 -18.30 -20.89
N ASP A 125 -21.66 -18.95 -20.51
CA ASP A 125 -21.50 -20.39 -20.71
C ASP A 125 -20.51 -20.98 -19.69
N GLU A 126 -21.06 -21.52 -18.60
CA GLU A 126 -20.31 -22.04 -17.45
C GLU A 126 -19.69 -23.43 -17.71
N ALA A 127 -20.04 -24.09 -18.83
CA ALA A 127 -19.52 -25.41 -19.18
C ALA A 127 -18.15 -25.36 -19.89
N ILE A 128 -17.61 -24.16 -20.16
CA ILE A 128 -16.38 -23.97 -20.93
C ILE A 128 -15.14 -24.02 -20.03
N LYS A 129 -14.08 -24.63 -20.57
CA LYS A 129 -12.71 -24.60 -20.04
C LYS A 129 -12.27 -23.17 -19.68
N THR A 130 -11.95 -22.97 -18.41
CA THR A 130 -11.31 -21.75 -17.92
C THR A 130 -9.88 -21.67 -18.40
N GLU A 131 -9.40 -20.46 -18.71
CA GLU A 131 -7.99 -20.20 -18.96
C GLU A 131 -7.39 -19.42 -17.78
N SER A 132 -6.20 -19.82 -17.33
CA SER A 132 -5.54 -19.23 -16.16
C SER A 132 -4.31 -18.43 -16.54
N ARG A 133 -4.09 -17.31 -15.86
CA ARG A 133 -2.85 -16.53 -15.98
C ARG A 133 -2.38 -16.09 -14.59
N THR A 134 -1.06 -16.02 -14.43
CA THR A 134 -0.42 -15.38 -13.29
C THR A 134 0.20 -14.06 -13.74
N ILE A 135 -0.06 -13.00 -12.98
CA ILE A 135 0.50 -11.66 -13.18
C ILE A 135 1.19 -11.25 -11.89
N GLU A 136 2.35 -10.61 -12.00
CA GLU A 136 2.99 -9.92 -10.88
C GLU A 136 2.37 -8.52 -10.75
N VAL A 137 1.97 -8.19 -9.53
CA VAL A 137 1.35 -6.91 -9.20
C VAL A 137 2.21 -6.21 -8.17
N ASP A 138 2.57 -4.96 -8.46
CA ASP A 138 3.30 -4.11 -7.53
C ASP A 138 2.40 -3.74 -6.34
N VAL A 139 2.96 -3.83 -5.13
CA VAL A 139 2.37 -3.48 -3.84
C VAL A 139 3.35 -2.60 -3.08
N VAL A 140 3.01 -2.20 -1.86
CA VAL A 140 3.95 -1.50 -0.95
C VAL A 140 4.66 -2.53 -0.08
N SER A 141 5.98 -2.38 0.09
CA SER A 141 6.73 -3.18 1.07
C SER A 141 6.27 -2.85 2.49
N GLN A 142 6.01 -3.88 3.31
CA GLN A 142 5.62 -3.68 4.71
C GLN A 142 6.69 -2.89 5.47
N LYS A 143 7.97 -3.22 5.24
CA LYS A 143 9.09 -2.47 5.82
C LYS A 143 9.04 -0.98 5.48
N ALA A 144 8.78 -0.64 4.22
CA ALA A 144 8.71 0.76 3.80
C ALA A 144 7.52 1.49 4.45
N LYS A 145 6.39 0.80 4.65
CA LYS A 145 5.21 1.33 5.35
C LYS A 145 5.53 1.59 6.83
N ASP A 146 6.18 0.65 7.51
CA ASP A 146 6.56 0.78 8.92
C ASP A 146 7.59 1.91 9.11
N GLU A 147 8.56 2.04 8.20
CA GLU A 147 9.54 3.13 8.22
C GLU A 147 8.88 4.50 8.00
N ALA A 148 7.94 4.60 7.07
CA ALA A 148 7.18 5.82 6.82
C ALA A 148 6.31 6.22 8.04
N GLU A 149 5.65 5.25 8.67
CA GLU A 149 4.86 5.48 9.89
C GLU A 149 5.74 5.95 11.05
N LYS A 150 6.89 5.28 11.25
CA LYS A 150 7.87 5.68 12.25
C LYS A 150 8.39 7.09 12.01
N ALA A 151 8.69 7.45 10.76
CA ALA A 151 9.14 8.79 10.40
C ALA A 151 8.06 9.85 10.68
N ALA A 152 6.79 9.56 10.36
CA ALA A 152 5.66 10.46 10.64
C ALA A 152 5.48 10.67 12.16
N LYS A 153 5.55 9.60 12.95
CA LYS A 153 5.50 9.68 14.42
C LYS A 153 6.66 10.49 14.99
N LEU A 154 7.88 10.28 14.47
CA LEU A 154 9.05 11.07 14.88
C LEU A 154 8.89 12.55 14.57
N GLN A 155 8.35 12.89 13.39
CA GLN A 155 8.07 14.27 13.00
C GLN A 155 7.02 14.93 13.92
N ALA A 156 5.95 14.20 14.26
CA ALA A 156 4.95 14.66 15.22
C ALA A 156 5.60 14.94 16.58
N LEU A 157 6.42 14.02 17.11
CA LEU A 157 7.10 14.23 18.37
C LEU A 157 8.10 15.39 18.34
N ASN A 158 8.86 15.59 17.26
CA ASN A 158 9.77 16.74 17.12
C ASN A 158 9.01 18.07 17.11
N THR A 159 7.80 18.08 16.54
CA THR A 159 6.90 19.25 16.60
C THR A 159 6.45 19.53 18.02
N GLU A 160 6.13 18.49 18.79
CA GLU A 160 5.79 18.63 20.21
C GLU A 160 6.99 19.05 21.06
N LEU A 161 8.19 18.53 20.78
CA LEU A 161 9.44 18.84 21.50
C LEU A 161 9.73 20.34 21.50
N ALA A 162 9.46 21.02 20.38
CA ALA A 162 9.64 22.45 20.22
C ALA A 162 8.69 23.30 21.10
N LYS A 163 7.54 22.75 21.48
CA LYS A 163 6.53 23.45 22.29
C LYS A 163 6.73 23.28 23.80
N VAL A 164 7.52 22.30 24.22
CA VAL A 164 7.73 22.01 25.63
C VAL A 164 8.28 23.22 26.37
N SER A 165 7.64 23.55 27.49
CA SER A 165 8.12 24.45 28.53
C SER A 165 8.25 23.67 29.84
N ALA A 166 9.08 24.18 30.75
CA ALA A 166 9.30 23.58 32.06
C ALA A 166 9.27 24.67 33.14
N THR A 167 8.72 24.33 34.30
CA THR A 167 8.62 25.22 35.46
C THR A 167 8.98 24.43 36.72
N ALA A 168 9.72 25.05 37.63
CA ALA A 168 9.99 24.46 38.94
C ALA A 168 8.83 24.75 39.89
N THR A 169 8.65 23.87 40.86
CA THR A 169 7.76 24.13 42.00
C THR A 169 8.20 25.40 42.72
N ALA A 170 7.24 26.24 43.12
CA ALA A 170 7.53 27.51 43.78
C ALA A 170 8.41 27.31 45.04
N GLU A 171 9.26 28.32 45.32
CA GLU A 171 10.11 28.37 46.52
C GLU A 171 11.20 27.29 46.62
N LYS A 172 11.43 26.53 45.54
CA LYS A 172 12.48 25.53 45.47
C LYS A 172 13.79 26.08 44.93
N THR A 173 14.89 25.68 45.55
CA THR A 173 16.23 26.05 45.11
C THR A 173 16.79 25.07 44.08
N ALA A 174 17.86 25.49 43.39
CA ALA A 174 18.56 24.61 42.44
C ALA A 174 19.01 23.28 43.07
N ALA A 175 19.46 23.30 44.34
CA ALA A 175 19.87 22.10 45.06
C ALA A 175 18.70 21.16 45.34
N GLU A 176 17.54 21.69 45.73
CA GLU A 176 16.31 20.90 45.94
C GLU A 176 15.85 20.25 44.64
N VAL A 177 15.79 21.02 43.54
CA VAL A 177 15.38 20.52 42.22
C VAL A 177 16.37 19.50 41.65
N LYS A 178 17.67 19.65 41.93
CA LYS A 178 18.69 18.67 41.55
C LYS A 178 18.57 17.36 42.33
N ALA A 179 18.12 17.42 43.58
CA ALA A 179 17.88 16.24 44.40
C ALA A 179 16.59 15.52 44.02
N ASP A 180 15.56 16.25 43.57
CA ASP A 180 14.27 15.71 43.16
C ASP A 180 13.76 16.35 41.87
N THR A 181 13.93 15.63 40.75
CA THR A 181 13.50 16.10 39.43
C THR A 181 11.98 16.13 39.26
N SER A 182 11.20 15.52 40.16
CA SER A 182 9.74 15.62 40.14
C SER A 182 9.24 17.02 40.49
N LEU A 183 10.11 17.87 41.05
CA LEU A 183 9.84 19.29 41.28
C LEU A 183 9.77 20.11 39.99
N ILE A 184 10.13 19.54 38.83
CA ILE A 184 9.95 20.15 37.51
C ILE A 184 8.64 19.66 36.88
N THR A 185 7.77 20.61 36.55
CA THR A 185 6.55 20.37 35.76
C THR A 185 6.77 20.79 34.31
N PHE A 186 6.48 19.89 33.37
CA PHE A 186 6.54 20.14 31.93
C PHE A 186 5.16 20.42 31.35
N ALA A 187 5.07 21.36 30.41
CA ALA A 187 3.83 21.76 29.76
C ALA A 187 4.05 22.12 28.28
N GLY A 188 2.98 22.43 27.55
CA GLY A 188 3.04 22.96 26.18
C GLY A 188 3.04 21.91 25.05
N PHE A 189 3.12 20.62 25.37
CA PHE A 189 3.05 19.52 24.40
C PHE A 189 1.74 18.75 24.50
N ASP A 190 1.35 18.08 23.42
CA ASP A 190 0.18 17.20 23.40
C ASP A 190 0.43 15.89 24.15
N THR A 191 -0.20 15.73 25.30
CA THR A 191 -0.10 14.54 26.17
C THR A 191 -0.83 13.31 25.61
N GLU A 192 -1.62 13.43 24.55
CA GLU A 192 -2.17 12.29 23.81
C GLU A 192 -1.16 11.71 22.82
N ILE A 193 -0.20 12.52 22.37
CA ILE A 193 0.84 12.12 21.42
C ILE A 193 2.12 11.73 22.15
N ALA A 194 2.53 12.53 23.13
CA ALA A 194 3.86 12.47 23.72
C ALA A 194 3.84 12.37 25.24
N LYS A 195 4.92 11.85 25.80
CA LYS A 195 5.23 11.89 27.23
C LYS A 195 6.70 12.26 27.45
N VAL A 196 6.97 13.01 28.51
CA VAL A 196 8.33 13.35 28.91
C VAL A 196 8.98 12.14 29.58
N THR A 197 10.23 11.88 29.22
CA THR A 197 11.06 10.81 29.77
C THR A 197 12.49 11.29 29.96
N ASP A 198 13.27 10.56 30.75
CA ASP A 198 14.71 10.77 30.89
C ASP A 198 15.09 12.21 31.31
N VAL A 199 14.41 12.74 32.34
CA VAL A 199 14.64 14.09 32.88
C VAL A 199 15.91 14.12 33.72
N VAL A 200 16.85 15.01 33.39
CA VAL A 200 18.13 15.17 34.07
C VAL A 200 18.44 16.65 34.24
N ILE A 201 18.87 17.06 35.44
CA ILE A 201 19.44 18.39 35.66
C ILE A 201 20.92 18.35 35.25
N THR A 202 21.25 19.06 34.18
CA THR A 202 22.61 19.03 33.60
C THR A 202 23.54 20.05 34.23
N ASP A 203 22.99 21.17 34.70
CA ASP A 203 23.78 22.27 35.24
C ASP A 203 22.95 23.18 36.15
N VAL A 204 23.64 23.93 37.01
CA VAL A 204 23.09 25.00 37.84
C VAL A 204 23.88 26.26 37.51
N GLU A 205 23.21 27.34 37.11
CA GLU A 205 23.92 28.58 36.79
C GLU A 205 24.54 29.24 38.02
N ASP A 206 25.59 30.03 37.82
CA ASP A 206 26.43 30.68 38.85
C ASP A 206 25.67 31.52 39.90
N THR A 207 24.39 31.84 39.66
CA THR A 207 23.53 32.60 40.59
C THR A 207 22.62 31.71 41.45
N ASP A 208 22.65 30.38 41.26
CA ASP A 208 21.71 29.39 41.82
C ASP A 208 20.23 29.68 41.55
N ALA A 209 19.92 30.67 40.71
CA ALA A 209 18.57 31.09 40.37
C ALA A 209 18.02 30.40 39.11
N LYS A 210 18.84 29.60 38.42
CA LYS A 210 18.45 28.84 37.24
C LYS A 210 19.08 27.45 37.20
N VAL A 211 18.31 26.49 36.70
CA VAL A 211 18.78 25.13 36.41
C VAL A 211 18.57 24.79 34.93
N LYS A 212 19.52 24.06 34.35
CA LYS A 212 19.37 23.52 32.99
C LYS A 212 18.83 22.10 33.09
N VAL A 213 17.65 21.89 32.51
CA VAL A 213 16.93 20.61 32.53
C VAL A 213 16.94 20.01 31.14
N SER A 214 17.60 18.85 30.99
CA SER A 214 17.56 18.05 29.77
C SER A 214 16.52 16.96 29.89
N PHE A 215 15.73 16.75 28.83
CA PHE A 215 14.68 15.74 28.80
C PHE A 215 14.50 15.21 27.36
N LYS A 216 13.81 14.08 27.23
CA LYS A 216 13.38 13.51 25.94
C LYS A 216 11.87 13.41 25.89
N LEU A 217 11.30 13.42 24.68
CA LEU A 217 9.91 13.01 24.46
C LEU A 217 9.86 11.60 23.86
N ALA A 218 8.95 10.79 24.38
CA ALA A 218 8.58 9.49 23.82
C ALA A 218 7.12 9.53 23.34
N HIS A 219 6.77 8.72 22.34
CA HIS A 219 5.37 8.56 21.95
C HIS A 219 4.60 7.88 23.08
N LYS A 220 3.38 8.37 23.38
CA LYS A 220 2.57 7.90 24.54
C LYS A 220 2.38 6.38 24.53
N ASN A 221 2.07 5.85 23.36
CA ASN A 221 1.75 4.43 23.14
C ASN A 221 2.90 3.62 22.51
N ASP A 222 4.06 4.22 22.29
CA ASP A 222 5.19 3.57 21.62
C ASP A 222 6.52 4.13 22.15
N GLU A 223 6.95 3.62 23.31
CA GLU A 223 8.16 4.11 23.99
C GLU A 223 9.44 3.91 23.19
N ALA A 224 9.44 3.03 22.18
CA ALA A 224 10.59 2.83 21.31
C ALA A 224 10.82 4.03 20.38
N ILE A 225 9.79 4.85 20.17
CA ILE A 225 9.88 6.08 19.38
C ILE A 225 10.13 7.24 20.35
N LYS A 226 11.40 7.64 20.44
CA LYS A 226 11.86 8.81 21.20
C LYS A 226 12.45 9.86 20.26
N THR A 227 12.31 11.13 20.63
CA THR A 227 13.04 12.24 19.98
C THR A 227 14.45 12.36 20.54
N GLU A 228 15.20 13.27 19.93
CA GLU A 228 16.39 13.83 20.58
C GLU A 228 16.04 14.58 21.87
N SER A 229 17.05 14.77 22.70
CA SER A 229 16.94 15.52 23.95
C SER A 229 16.88 17.02 23.69
N ARG A 230 16.07 17.73 24.47
CA ARG A 230 16.09 19.18 24.54
C ARG A 230 16.51 19.61 25.94
N THR A 231 17.26 20.70 26.02
CA THR A 231 17.60 21.37 27.28
C THR A 231 16.86 22.69 27.38
N ILE A 232 16.24 22.96 28.53
CA ILE A 232 15.52 24.20 28.84
C ILE A 232 16.06 24.76 30.16
N GLU A 233 16.17 26.08 30.24
CA GLU A 233 16.45 26.80 31.49
C GLU A 233 15.17 26.99 32.28
N VAL A 234 15.22 26.64 33.56
CA VAL A 234 14.10 26.79 34.49
C VAL A 234 14.54 27.67 35.65
N ASP A 235 13.77 28.73 35.89
CA ASP A 235 13.99 29.62 37.02
C ASP A 235 13.63 28.91 38.34
N VAL A 236 14.47 29.11 39.35
CA VAL A 236 14.35 28.60 40.72
C VAL A 236 14.68 29.71 41.71
N VAL A 237 14.36 29.52 42.99
CA VAL A 237 14.74 30.49 44.02
C VAL A 237 16.22 30.33 44.35
N SER A 238 16.98 31.43 44.31
CA SER A 238 18.38 31.38 44.75
C SER A 238 18.46 31.07 46.24
N GLN A 239 19.48 30.32 46.66
CA GLN A 239 19.65 29.97 48.08
C GLN A 239 19.73 31.22 48.96
N LYS A 240 20.44 32.25 48.49
CA LYS A 240 20.54 33.54 49.18
C LYS A 240 19.18 34.20 49.42
N ALA A 241 18.30 34.21 48.41
CA ALA A 241 16.97 34.80 48.56
C ALA A 241 16.11 34.02 49.56
N LYS A 242 16.26 32.70 49.60
CA LYS A 242 15.58 31.84 50.57
C LYS A 242 16.05 32.11 52.00
N ASP A 243 17.36 32.18 52.22
CA ASP A 243 17.95 32.48 53.54
C ASP A 243 17.56 33.89 54.05
N GLU A 244 17.43 34.87 53.14
CA GLU A 244 16.98 36.23 53.47
C GLU A 244 15.49 36.26 53.85
N ALA A 245 14.65 35.48 53.18
CA ALA A 245 13.23 35.36 53.50
C ALA A 245 13.00 34.68 54.87
N GLU A 246 13.71 33.59 55.16
CA GLU A 246 13.62 32.89 56.45
C GLU A 246 14.03 33.80 57.63
N LYS A 247 15.10 34.59 57.46
CA LYS A 247 15.53 35.58 58.47
C LYS A 247 14.53 36.71 58.69
N ALA A 248 13.87 37.18 57.62
CA ALA A 248 12.85 38.21 57.74
C ALA A 248 11.64 37.70 58.53
N GLU A 249 11.22 36.45 58.29
CA GLU A 249 10.10 35.83 59.00
C GLU A 249 10.41 35.56 60.48
N GLU A 250 11.66 35.25 60.83
CA GLU A 250 12.10 35.13 62.24
C GLU A 250 12.08 36.46 62.98
N LEU A 251 12.32 37.59 62.31
CA LEU A 251 12.30 38.92 62.93
C LEU A 251 10.88 39.46 63.15
N GLU A 252 9.87 38.89 62.49
CA GLU A 252 8.45 39.27 62.64
C GLU A 252 7.71 38.46 63.72
N LYS A 253 8.30 37.38 64.23
CA LYS A 253 7.74 36.51 65.29
C LYS A 253 8.24 36.90 66.68
#